data_AF-A0A0R3QCZ9-F1
#
_entry.id   AF-A0A0R3QCZ9-F1
#
_cell.length_a   1.000
_cell.length_b   1.000
_cell.length_c   1.000
_cell.angle_alpha   90.00
_cell.angle_beta   90.00
_cell.angle_gamma   90.00
#
_symmetry.space_group_name_H-M   'P 1'
#
loop_
_entity.id
_entity.type
_entity.pdbx_description
1 polymer ?
#
loop_
_entity_poly.entity_id
_entity_poly.type
_entity_poly.pdbx_seq_one_letter_code
_entity_poly.pdbx_strand_id
1 'polypeptide(L)'
;LRAQCGQALQTIAKTSSTAHSLLWPYLFEFICAQEYNIALTDIFKCIRILAERTMKAEEKLDFEKGFDSPHVAGNLQVFSRLITCTNNAPLNLLLSKRATEALRLLSVLTPWFHNSLRNVLPKRCGELLVTLKSLSPPLNSTMEGGNSAVCELRLARIARWHAHILDLLDLCVRNVNDGEWRCAFAAAMGKQFNLYSDAPEEKVIISIFV
;
A
#
# COMPACT_ATOMS: atom_id res chain seq x y z
N LEU A 1 9.27 -21.69 -4.10
CA LEU A 1 10.24 -20.57 -3.98
C LEU A 1 9.63 -19.29 -3.39
N ARG A 2 8.75 -18.54 -4.08
CA ARG A 2 8.24 -17.24 -3.58
C ARG A 2 7.65 -17.26 -2.17
N ALA A 3 6.73 -18.19 -1.89
CA ALA A 3 6.13 -18.32 -0.57
C ALA A 3 7.18 -18.65 0.51
N GLN A 4 8.20 -19.44 0.16
CA GLN A 4 9.28 -19.78 1.08
C GLN A 4 10.20 -18.57 1.35
N CYS A 5 10.51 -17.76 0.33
CA CYS A 5 11.27 -16.52 0.49
C CYS A 5 10.48 -15.49 1.33
N GLY A 6 9.19 -15.32 1.07
CA GLY A 6 8.32 -14.44 1.85
C GLY A 6 8.20 -14.89 3.32
N GLN A 7 8.10 -16.20 3.57
CA GLN A 7 8.11 -16.75 4.93
C GLN A 7 9.48 -16.58 5.61
N ALA A 8 10.58 -16.82 4.90
CA ALA A 8 11.93 -16.61 5.42
C ALA A 8 12.16 -15.16 5.81
N LEU A 9 11.78 -14.20 4.95
CA LEU A 9 11.88 -12.77 5.22
C LEU A 9 11.05 -12.37 6.45
N GLN A 10 9.82 -12.91 6.57
CA GLN A 10 8.98 -12.68 7.75
C GLN A 10 9.58 -13.27 9.03
N THR A 11 10.19 -14.45 8.96
CA THR A 11 10.86 -15.07 10.11
C THR A 11 12.04 -14.21 10.55
N ILE A 12 12.92 -13.82 9.61
CA ILE A 12 14.07 -12.96 9.87
C ILE A 12 13.63 -11.62 10.50
N ALA A 13 12.61 -10.99 9.92
CA ALA A 13 12.03 -9.74 10.45
C ALA A 13 11.40 -9.88 11.84
N LYS A 14 11.05 -11.09 12.29
CA LYS A 14 10.46 -11.36 13.61
C LYS A 14 11.47 -11.76 14.68
N THR A 15 12.57 -12.42 14.31
CA THR A 15 13.40 -13.15 15.28
C THR A 15 14.73 -12.50 15.62
N SER A 16 15.25 -11.58 14.79
CA SER A 16 16.57 -10.99 15.00
C SER A 16 16.51 -9.47 15.15
N SER A 17 17.30 -8.92 16.08
CA SER A 17 17.57 -7.48 16.20
C SER A 17 18.56 -7.01 15.13
N THR A 18 19.55 -7.83 14.79
CA THR A 18 20.49 -7.60 13.66
C THR A 18 19.78 -7.57 12.32
N ALA A 19 18.69 -8.33 12.16
CA ALA A 19 17.86 -8.26 10.96
C ALA A 19 17.15 -6.91 10.80
N HIS A 20 16.87 -6.20 11.89
CA HIS A 20 16.21 -4.89 11.81
C HIS A 20 17.12 -3.88 11.11
N SER A 21 18.38 -3.78 11.52
CA SER A 21 19.36 -2.86 10.90
C SER A 21 19.77 -3.24 9.48
N LEU A 22 19.57 -4.51 9.09
CA LEU A 22 19.82 -4.98 7.72
C LEU A 22 18.64 -4.77 6.77
N LEU A 23 17.40 -4.84 7.27
CA LEU A 23 16.20 -4.76 6.43
C LEU A 23 15.61 -3.35 6.40
N TRP A 24 15.78 -2.57 7.47
CA TRP A 24 15.39 -1.17 7.52
C TRP A 24 16.63 -0.29 7.28
N PRO A 25 16.66 0.59 6.25
CA PRO A 25 15.60 0.92 5.30
C PRO A 25 15.65 0.17 3.95
N TYR A 26 16.56 -0.78 3.75
CA TYR A 26 16.79 -1.43 2.45
C TYR A 26 15.54 -2.05 1.79
N LEU A 27 14.55 -2.51 2.57
CA LEU A 27 13.29 -3.01 2.00
C LEU A 27 12.50 -1.96 1.21
N PHE A 28 12.72 -0.67 1.46
CA PHE A 28 12.08 0.42 0.74
C PHE A 28 12.61 0.59 -0.69
N GLU A 29 13.82 0.09 -1.02
CA GLU A 29 14.36 0.12 -2.38
C GLU A 29 13.48 -0.68 -3.36
N PHE A 30 12.81 -1.71 -2.86
CA PHE A 30 11.99 -2.61 -3.69
C PHE A 30 10.54 -2.14 -3.88
N ILE A 31 10.10 -1.10 -3.16
CA ILE A 31 8.69 -0.65 -3.19
C ILE A 31 8.31 -0.08 -4.56
N CYS A 32 9.19 0.73 -5.14
CA CYS A 32 8.94 1.41 -6.42
C CYS A 32 9.68 0.77 -7.60
N ALA A 33 10.12 -0.49 -7.45
CA ALA A 33 10.80 -1.25 -8.50
C ALA A 33 9.82 -2.22 -9.17
N GLN A 34 9.66 -2.12 -10.49
CA GLN A 34 8.64 -2.85 -11.26
C GLN A 34 8.83 -4.37 -11.16
N GLU A 35 10.07 -4.85 -11.11
CA GLU A 35 10.40 -6.28 -11.05
C GLU A 35 9.87 -6.94 -9.76
N TYR A 36 9.66 -6.12 -8.72
CA TYR A 36 9.20 -6.56 -7.41
C TYR A 36 7.69 -6.39 -7.20
N ASN A 37 6.93 -5.90 -8.19
CA ASN A 37 5.47 -5.70 -8.11
C ASN A 37 4.73 -6.90 -7.52
N ILE A 38 5.11 -8.09 -8.00
CA ILE A 38 4.51 -9.34 -7.59
C ILE A 38 4.76 -9.65 -6.10
N ALA A 39 5.84 -9.13 -5.51
CA ALA A 39 6.31 -9.40 -4.14
C ALA A 39 5.89 -8.34 -3.13
N LEU A 40 5.23 -7.26 -3.58
CA LEU A 40 4.89 -6.12 -2.74
C LEU A 40 4.06 -6.48 -1.51
N THR A 41 3.15 -7.45 -1.61
CA THR A 41 2.38 -7.93 -0.44
C THR A 41 3.29 -8.44 0.67
N ASP A 42 4.33 -9.21 0.32
CA ASP A 42 5.28 -9.76 1.29
C ASP A 42 6.23 -8.66 1.81
N ILE A 43 6.69 -7.76 0.93
CA ILE A 43 7.55 -6.63 1.29
C ILE A 43 6.84 -5.70 2.28
N PHE A 44 5.60 -5.28 1.97
CA PHE A 44 4.80 -4.40 2.84
C PHE A 44 4.57 -5.03 4.21
N LYS A 45 4.25 -6.32 4.22
CA LYS A 45 4.07 -7.06 5.47
C LYS A 45 5.35 -7.11 6.31
N CYS A 46 6.51 -7.29 5.68
CA CYS A 46 7.79 -7.32 6.39
C CYS A 46 8.15 -5.95 6.98
N ILE A 47 8.04 -4.88 6.18
CA ILE A 47 8.26 -3.51 6.66
C ILE A 47 7.31 -3.19 7.82
N ARG A 48 6.03 -3.55 7.70
CA ARG A 48 5.04 -3.35 8.77
C ARG A 48 5.44 -4.08 10.05
N ILE A 49 5.86 -5.34 9.96
CA ILE A 49 6.31 -6.11 11.12
C ILE A 49 7.51 -5.45 11.79
N LEU A 50 8.50 -4.98 11.01
CA LEU A 50 9.66 -4.27 11.55
C LEU A 50 9.21 -3.01 12.28
N ALA A 51 8.36 -2.19 11.66
CA ALA A 51 7.90 -0.95 12.25
C ALA A 51 7.06 -1.17 13.52
N GLU A 52 6.12 -2.14 13.50
CA GLU A 52 5.33 -2.52 14.68
C GLU A 52 6.20 -3.05 15.82
N ARG A 53 7.30 -3.76 15.53
CA ARG A 53 8.24 -4.23 16.56
C ARG A 53 8.96 -3.06 17.22
N THR A 54 9.47 -2.11 16.45
CA THR A 54 10.11 -0.89 16.98
C THR A 54 9.15 -0.10 17.86
N MET A 55 7.93 0.14 17.38
CA MET A 55 6.91 0.85 18.15
C MET A 55 6.53 0.11 19.45
N LYS A 56 6.45 -1.22 19.43
CA LYS A 56 6.18 -2.03 20.64
C LYS A 56 7.32 -2.02 21.64
N ALA A 57 8.55 -1.78 21.19
CA ALA A 57 9.71 -1.55 22.05
C ALA A 57 9.78 -0.10 22.58
N GLU A 58 8.74 0.71 22.33
CA GLU A 58 8.68 2.15 22.66
C GLU A 58 9.77 2.98 21.97
N GLU A 59 10.38 2.42 20.92
CA GLU A 59 11.35 3.10 20.08
C GLU A 59 10.65 3.91 18.98
N LYS A 60 11.28 5.02 18.57
CA LYS A 60 10.82 5.80 17.42
C LYS A 60 11.32 5.16 16.13
N LEU A 61 10.47 5.13 15.11
CA LEU A 61 10.88 4.78 13.76
C LEU A 61 11.88 5.83 13.25
N ASP A 62 13.08 5.36 12.89
CA ASP A 62 14.12 6.19 12.27
C ASP A 62 13.85 6.28 10.77
N PHE A 63 13.57 7.49 10.29
CA PHE A 63 13.36 7.80 8.88
C PHE A 63 14.49 8.64 8.28
N GLU A 64 15.60 8.80 9.01
CA GLU A 64 16.74 9.61 8.61
C GLU A 64 17.87 8.71 8.13
N LYS A 65 18.28 7.73 8.94
CA LYS A 65 19.47 6.92 8.64
C LYS A 65 19.24 5.99 7.45
N GLY A 66 20.00 6.21 6.37
CA GLY A 66 19.99 5.39 5.16
C GLY A 66 18.85 5.70 4.19
N PHE A 67 17.94 6.62 4.52
CA PHE A 67 16.90 7.11 3.61
C PHE A 67 17.39 8.22 2.67
N ASP A 68 18.64 8.66 2.83
CA ASP A 68 19.37 9.55 1.94
C ASP A 68 19.90 8.84 0.68
N SER A 69 19.90 7.51 0.67
CA SER A 69 20.25 6.71 -0.51
C SER A 69 19.29 6.98 -1.66
N PRO A 70 19.79 7.25 -2.89
CA PRO A 70 18.93 7.47 -4.06
C PRO A 70 18.17 6.22 -4.50
N HIS A 71 18.55 5.04 -4.00
CA HIS A 71 17.86 3.78 -4.25
C HIS A 71 16.65 3.57 -3.34
N VAL A 72 16.64 4.21 -2.16
CA VAL A 72 15.57 4.07 -1.19
C VAL A 72 14.39 4.95 -1.58
N ALA A 73 13.19 4.36 -1.67
CA ALA A 73 12.00 5.10 -2.00
C ALA A 73 11.68 6.15 -0.92
N GLY A 74 11.57 7.42 -1.33
CA GLY A 74 11.21 8.52 -0.44
C GLY A 74 9.77 8.44 0.07
N ASN A 75 9.46 9.20 1.12
CA ASN A 75 8.17 9.10 1.82
C ASN A 75 6.95 9.21 0.89
N LEU A 76 6.93 10.18 -0.03
CA LEU A 76 5.82 10.38 -0.98
C LEU A 76 5.78 9.33 -2.09
N GLN A 77 6.92 8.75 -2.47
CA GLN A 77 6.97 7.63 -3.40
C GLN A 77 6.34 6.39 -2.74
N VAL A 78 6.70 6.12 -1.49
CA VAL A 78 6.12 5.03 -0.69
C VAL A 78 4.63 5.25 -0.49
N PHE A 79 4.22 6.45 -0.07
CA PHE A 79 2.82 6.81 0.11
C PHE A 79 2.00 6.56 -1.16
N SER A 80 2.50 7.07 -2.30
CA SER A 80 1.87 6.86 -3.61
C SER A 80 1.76 5.38 -3.95
N ARG A 81 2.83 4.61 -3.75
CA ARG A 81 2.84 3.18 -4.04
C ARG A 81 1.82 2.40 -3.22
N LEU A 82 1.70 2.72 -1.93
CA LEU A 82 0.74 2.06 -1.05
C LEU A 82 -0.70 2.33 -1.50
N ILE A 83 -1.01 3.57 -1.90
CA ILE A 83 -2.32 3.92 -2.47
C ILE A 83 -2.57 3.15 -3.76
N THR A 84 -1.65 3.16 -4.73
CA THR A 84 -1.87 2.47 -6.01
C THR A 84 -1.98 0.96 -5.87
N CYS A 85 -1.31 0.37 -4.87
CA CYS A 85 -1.44 -1.05 -4.56
C CYS A 85 -2.82 -1.47 -4.04
N THR A 86 -3.68 -0.50 -3.67
CA THR A 86 -5.09 -0.74 -3.36
C THR A 86 -5.99 -0.83 -4.60
N ASN A 87 -5.47 -0.55 -5.80
CA ASN A 87 -6.30 -0.50 -6.99
C ASN A 87 -6.96 -1.85 -7.29
N ASN A 88 -8.22 -1.81 -7.73
CA ASN A 88 -9.06 -2.99 -8.00
C ASN A 88 -9.11 -4.03 -6.85
N ALA A 89 -8.85 -3.67 -5.60
CA ALA A 89 -8.68 -4.64 -4.50
C ALA A 89 -9.79 -5.71 -4.42
N PRO A 90 -11.10 -5.40 -4.52
CA PRO A 90 -12.16 -6.41 -4.42
C PRO A 90 -12.25 -7.40 -5.59
N LEU A 91 -11.44 -7.23 -6.65
CA LEU A 91 -11.51 -8.04 -7.86
C LEU A 91 -11.14 -9.51 -7.59
N ASN A 92 -10.11 -9.76 -6.78
CA ASN A 92 -9.65 -11.11 -6.45
C ASN A 92 -8.88 -11.12 -5.12
N LEU A 93 -8.68 -12.32 -4.58
CA LEU A 93 -8.02 -12.50 -3.27
C LEU A 93 -6.57 -11.99 -3.23
N LEU A 94 -5.84 -12.05 -4.35
CA LEU A 94 -4.46 -11.57 -4.41
C LEU A 94 -4.41 -10.04 -4.23
N LEU A 95 -5.26 -9.32 -4.95
CA LEU A 95 -5.37 -7.87 -4.86
C LEU A 95 -5.93 -7.43 -3.51
N SER A 96 -6.93 -8.13 -2.96
CA SER A 96 -7.43 -7.88 -1.60
C SER A 96 -6.33 -8.02 -0.55
N LYS A 97 -5.47 -9.04 -0.65
CA LYS A 97 -4.34 -9.23 0.27
C LYS A 97 -3.30 -8.12 0.13
N ARG A 98 -2.96 -7.74 -1.10
CA ARG A 98 -2.02 -6.63 -1.37
C ARG A 98 -2.53 -5.32 -0.79
N ALA A 99 -3.78 -4.98 -1.05
CA ALA A 99 -4.43 -3.79 -0.52
C ALA A 99 -4.52 -3.80 1.01
N THR A 100 -4.79 -4.97 1.62
CA THR A 100 -4.83 -5.12 3.07
C THR A 100 -3.49 -4.78 3.72
N GLU A 101 -2.39 -5.34 3.22
CA GLU A 101 -1.06 -5.04 3.78
C GLU A 101 -0.62 -3.61 3.44
N ALA A 102 -1.00 -3.07 2.27
CA ALA A 102 -0.75 -1.68 1.91
C ALA A 102 -1.44 -0.71 2.88
N LEU A 103 -2.74 -0.89 3.16
CA LEU A 103 -3.50 -0.05 4.10
C LEU A 103 -2.97 -0.14 5.54
N ARG A 104 -2.57 -1.34 5.98
CA ARG A 104 -1.98 -1.51 7.30
C ARG A 104 -0.64 -0.80 7.41
N LEU A 105 0.22 -0.93 6.39
CA LEU A 105 1.50 -0.24 6.38
C LEU A 105 1.31 1.29 6.28
N LEU A 106 0.34 1.75 5.48
CA LEU A 106 -0.04 3.16 5.37
C LEU A 106 -0.40 3.75 6.75
N SER A 107 -1.17 3.02 7.56
CA SER A 107 -1.47 3.43 8.94
C SER A 107 -0.22 3.55 9.81
N VAL A 108 0.66 2.55 9.78
CA VAL A 108 1.86 2.49 10.64
C VAL A 108 2.87 3.59 10.27
N LEU A 109 3.06 3.86 8.98
CA LEU A 109 4.00 4.87 8.50
C LEU A 109 3.44 6.29 8.49
N THR A 110 2.21 6.52 8.95
CA THR A 110 1.58 7.86 8.99
C THR A 110 2.49 8.98 9.50
N PRO A 111 3.26 8.80 10.60
CA PRO A 111 4.15 9.84 11.12
C PRO A 111 5.22 10.32 10.12
N TRP A 112 5.59 9.49 9.14
CA TRP A 112 6.59 9.79 8.13
C TRP A 112 6.04 10.59 6.95
N PHE A 113 4.75 10.43 6.64
CA PHE A 113 4.15 11.07 5.48
C PHE A 113 3.82 12.54 5.72
N HIS A 114 3.15 12.82 6.85
CA HIS A 114 2.88 14.18 7.30
C HIS A 114 2.29 14.21 8.71
N ASN A 115 2.63 15.23 9.50
CA ASN A 115 2.12 15.37 10.88
C ASN A 115 0.59 15.51 10.94
N SER A 116 -0.01 16.26 10.02
CA SER A 116 -1.48 16.44 9.95
C SER A 116 -2.26 15.15 9.69
N LEU A 117 -1.61 14.09 9.20
CA LEU A 117 -2.27 12.83 8.89
C LEU A 117 -2.35 11.88 10.08
N ARG A 118 -1.56 12.10 11.14
CA ARG A 118 -1.35 11.18 12.28
C ARG A 118 -2.63 10.60 12.88
N ASN A 119 -3.69 11.40 12.98
CA ASN A 119 -4.93 11.00 13.63
C ASN A 119 -6.05 10.62 12.64
N VAL A 120 -5.95 11.05 11.38
CA VAL A 120 -7.00 10.87 10.38
C VAL A 120 -6.75 9.64 9.51
N LEU A 121 -5.50 9.43 9.10
CA LEU A 121 -5.13 8.37 8.15
C LEU A 121 -5.30 6.96 8.76
N PRO A 122 -4.80 6.66 9.98
CA PRO A 122 -4.97 5.32 10.55
C PRO A 122 -6.43 4.94 10.74
N LYS A 123 -7.27 5.91 11.16
CA LYS A 123 -8.72 5.72 11.32
C LYS A 123 -9.36 5.36 9.99
N ARG A 124 -9.11 6.15 8.94
CA ARG A 124 -9.66 5.92 7.60
C ARG A 124 -9.20 4.58 7.01
N CYS A 125 -7.92 4.23 7.18
CA CYS A 125 -7.42 2.92 6.78
C CYS A 125 -8.15 1.77 7.49
N GLY A 126 -8.44 1.91 8.79
CA GLY A 126 -9.24 0.93 9.54
C GLY A 126 -10.64 0.72 8.97
N GLU A 127 -11.35 1.80 8.64
CA GLU A 127 -12.65 1.76 7.97
C GLU A 127 -12.57 1.06 6.60
N LEU A 128 -11.56 1.42 5.80
CA LEU A 128 -11.33 0.83 4.48
C LEU A 128 -11.05 -0.67 4.53
N LEU A 129 -10.35 -1.16 5.56
CA LEU A 129 -10.13 -2.59 5.77
C LEU A 129 -11.45 -3.35 5.99
N VAL A 130 -12.38 -2.76 6.75
CA VAL A 130 -13.71 -3.33 6.96
C VAL A 130 -14.51 -3.33 5.65
N THR A 131 -14.49 -2.21 4.92
CA THR A 131 -15.16 -2.09 3.61
C THR A 131 -14.58 -3.07 2.58
N LEU A 132 -13.26 -3.25 2.53
CA LEU A 132 -12.64 -4.21 1.62
C LEU A 132 -13.12 -5.64 1.92
N LYS A 133 -13.24 -6.00 3.19
CA LYS A 133 -13.75 -7.31 3.61
C LYS A 133 -15.22 -7.51 3.20
N SER A 134 -16.05 -6.46 3.25
CA SER A 134 -17.45 -6.55 2.82
C SER A 134 -17.64 -6.59 1.30
N LEU A 135 -16.71 -5.99 0.54
CA LEU A 135 -16.74 -5.99 -0.93
C LEU A 135 -16.06 -7.22 -1.55
N SER A 136 -15.14 -7.86 -0.83
CA SER A 136 -14.41 -9.03 -1.35
C SER A 136 -15.35 -10.23 -1.56
N PRO A 137 -15.20 -10.99 -2.65
CA PRO A 137 -16.03 -12.17 -2.89
C PRO A 137 -15.83 -13.23 -1.79
N PRO A 138 -16.88 -13.95 -1.39
CA PRO A 138 -16.75 -15.07 -0.45
C PRO A 138 -15.87 -16.18 -1.05
N LEU A 139 -15.07 -16.84 -0.22
CA LEU A 139 -14.09 -17.87 -0.66
C LEU A 139 -14.71 -19.05 -1.43
N ASN A 140 -16.01 -19.28 -1.29
CA ASN A 140 -16.70 -20.46 -1.82
C ASN A 140 -17.53 -20.18 -3.08
N SER A 141 -17.45 -18.97 -3.67
CA SER A 141 -18.12 -18.73 -4.95
C SER A 141 -17.22 -19.17 -6.10
N THR A 142 -17.27 -20.45 -6.46
CA THR A 142 -16.86 -20.91 -7.79
C THR A 142 -17.77 -20.25 -8.82
N MET A 143 -17.35 -19.10 -9.33
CA MET A 143 -18.07 -18.32 -10.33
C MET A 143 -17.75 -18.87 -11.72
N GLU A 144 -18.18 -20.10 -11.99
CA GLU A 144 -18.29 -20.63 -13.34
C GLU A 144 -19.66 -20.25 -13.89
N GLY A 145 -19.72 -19.11 -14.59
CA GLY A 145 -20.95 -18.65 -15.22
C GLY A 145 -20.74 -17.26 -15.81
N GLY A 146 -20.49 -17.20 -17.12
CA GLY A 146 -20.37 -15.97 -17.90
C GLY A 146 -21.71 -15.25 -18.05
N ASN A 147 -22.32 -14.83 -16.94
CA ASN A 147 -23.56 -14.07 -16.93
C ASN A 147 -23.28 -12.58 -16.80
N SER A 148 -23.88 -11.77 -17.68
CA SER A 148 -23.75 -10.29 -17.71
C SER A 148 -23.96 -9.65 -16.33
N ALA A 149 -24.92 -10.15 -15.54
CA ALA A 149 -25.23 -9.68 -14.20
C ALA A 149 -24.08 -9.88 -13.19
N VAL A 150 -23.28 -10.95 -13.32
CA VAL A 150 -22.11 -11.20 -12.45
C VAL A 150 -20.99 -10.21 -12.76
N CYS A 151 -20.80 -9.88 -14.04
CA CYS A 151 -19.85 -8.87 -14.47
C CYS A 151 -20.25 -7.47 -13.97
N GLU A 152 -21.52 -7.10 -14.10
CA GLU A 152 -22.10 -5.85 -13.58
C GLU A 152 -21.85 -5.71 -12.06
N LEU A 153 -22.17 -6.74 -11.28
CA LEU A 153 -21.94 -6.75 -9.82
C LEU A 153 -20.45 -6.65 -9.45
N ARG A 154 -19.55 -7.20 -10.28
CA ARG A 154 -18.10 -7.07 -10.09
C ARG A 154 -17.63 -5.64 -10.36
N LEU A 155 -18.06 -5.04 -11.47
CA LEU A 155 -17.73 -3.65 -11.81
C LEU A 155 -18.26 -2.66 -10.77
N ALA A 156 -19.50 -2.87 -10.29
CA ALA A 156 -20.09 -2.03 -9.24
C ALA A 156 -19.29 -2.08 -7.92
N ARG A 157 -18.77 -3.25 -7.53
CA ARG A 157 -17.90 -3.39 -6.34
C ARG A 157 -16.59 -2.65 -6.49
N ILE A 158 -15.97 -2.74 -7.67
CA ILE A 158 -14.71 -2.04 -7.98
C ILE A 158 -14.94 -0.53 -7.98
N ALA A 159 -16.01 -0.04 -8.61
CA ALA A 159 -16.34 1.38 -8.64
C ALA A 159 -16.58 1.94 -7.22
N ARG A 160 -17.32 1.22 -6.38
CA ARG A 160 -17.53 1.61 -4.97
C ARG A 160 -16.22 1.65 -4.19
N TRP A 161 -15.33 0.69 -4.42
CA TRP A 161 -14.01 0.69 -3.81
C TRP A 161 -13.18 1.90 -4.24
N HIS A 162 -13.14 2.22 -5.53
CA HIS A 162 -12.42 3.40 -6.03
C HIS A 162 -12.95 4.69 -5.43
N ALA A 163 -14.26 4.85 -5.28
CA ALA A 163 -14.85 6.00 -4.60
C ALA A 163 -14.29 6.16 -3.16
N HIS A 164 -14.20 5.06 -2.40
CA HIS A 164 -13.65 5.11 -1.05
C HIS A 164 -12.15 5.46 -0.98
N ILE A 165 -11.37 5.04 -1.99
CA ILE A 165 -9.95 5.42 -2.11
C ILE A 165 -9.81 6.89 -2.52
N LEU A 166 -10.70 7.41 -3.37
CA LEU A 166 -10.74 8.83 -3.72
C LEU A 166 -11.10 9.69 -2.52
N ASP A 167 -12.06 9.27 -1.70
CA ASP A 167 -12.37 9.95 -0.43
C ASP A 167 -11.16 9.98 0.52
N LEU A 168 -10.35 8.90 0.54
CA LEU A 168 -9.11 8.88 1.32
C LEU A 168 -8.10 9.90 0.78
N LEU A 169 -7.95 10.00 -0.53
CA LEU A 169 -7.07 10.99 -1.16
C LEU A 169 -7.52 12.43 -0.89
N ASP A 170 -8.81 12.71 -1.04
CA ASP A 170 -9.44 14.00 -0.71
C ASP A 170 -9.21 14.35 0.77
N LEU A 171 -9.43 13.39 1.68
CA LEU A 171 -9.12 13.54 3.10
C LEU A 171 -7.66 13.95 3.32
N CYS A 172 -6.71 13.28 2.67
CA CYS A 172 -5.29 13.59 2.83
C CYS A 172 -4.95 15.00 2.34
N VAL A 173 -5.41 15.35 1.13
CA VAL A 173 -5.17 16.68 0.53
C VAL A 173 -5.78 17.79 1.38
N ARG A 174 -7.00 17.61 1.90
CA ARG A 174 -7.66 18.61 2.75
C ARG A 174 -6.95 18.81 4.09
N ASN A 175 -6.43 17.74 4.71
CA ASN A 175 -5.77 17.83 6.02
C ASN A 175 -4.33 18.37 5.93
N VAL A 176 -3.63 18.15 4.82
CA VAL A 176 -2.28 18.70 4.61
C VAL A 176 -2.40 20.08 3.98
N ASN A 177 -2.33 21.14 4.78
CA ASN A 177 -2.35 22.53 4.32
C ASN A 177 -0.96 23.02 3.87
N ASP A 178 -0.34 22.25 2.98
CA ASP A 178 0.97 22.53 2.40
C ASP A 178 0.87 22.31 0.88
N GLY A 179 1.03 23.40 0.13
CA GLY A 179 0.94 23.38 -1.33
C GLY A 179 2.10 22.64 -1.99
N GLU A 180 3.29 22.71 -1.41
CA GLU A 180 4.48 22.02 -1.91
C GLU A 180 4.32 20.51 -1.71
N TRP A 181 3.88 20.09 -0.53
CA TRP A 181 3.57 18.68 -0.26
C TRP A 181 2.54 18.13 -1.23
N ARG A 182 1.46 18.88 -1.50
CA ARG A 182 0.40 18.46 -2.44
C ARG A 182 0.94 18.31 -3.87
N CYS A 183 1.77 19.25 -4.34
CA CYS A 183 2.38 19.19 -5.66
C CYS A 183 3.35 18.01 -5.77
N ALA A 184 4.21 17.82 -4.77
CA ALA A 184 5.16 16.72 -4.71
C ALA A 184 4.43 15.36 -4.66
N PHE A 185 3.32 15.28 -3.93
CA PHE A 185 2.50 14.07 -3.87
C PHE A 185 1.85 13.77 -5.22
N ALA A 186 1.25 14.76 -5.90
CA ALA A 186 0.70 14.58 -7.24
C ALA A 186 1.77 14.11 -8.24
N ALA A 187 2.96 14.71 -8.21
CA ALA A 187 4.08 14.29 -9.04
C ALA A 187 4.53 12.85 -8.74
N ALA A 188 4.56 12.45 -7.46
CA ALA A 188 4.90 11.10 -7.05
C ALA A 188 3.85 10.06 -7.50
N MET A 189 2.57 10.43 -7.49
CA MET A 189 1.47 9.63 -8.03
C MET A 189 1.61 9.43 -9.54
N GLY A 190 1.86 10.50 -10.30
CA GLY A 190 2.07 10.40 -11.76
C GLY A 190 3.22 9.46 -12.13
N LYS A 191 4.31 9.48 -11.36
CA LYS A 191 5.46 8.56 -11.56
C LYS A 191 5.11 7.08 -11.35
N GLN A 192 4.03 6.76 -10.64
CA GLN A 192 3.59 5.36 -10.47
C GLN A 192 3.11 4.75 -11.79
N PHE A 193 2.68 5.55 -12.76
CA PHE A 193 2.08 5.07 -14.02
C PHE A 193 2.97 4.09 -14.78
N ASN A 194 4.28 4.36 -14.83
CA ASN A 194 5.26 3.56 -15.54
C ASN A 194 5.45 2.17 -14.90
N LEU A 195 5.19 2.03 -13.60
CA LEU A 195 5.33 0.77 -12.87
C LEU A 195 4.22 -0.25 -13.19
N TYR A 196 3.20 0.16 -13.94
CA TYR A 196 2.08 -0.68 -14.37
C TYR A 196 2.04 -0.85 -15.88
N SER A 197 3.16 -0.67 -16.58
CA SER A 197 3.23 -0.82 -18.05
C SER A 197 2.74 -2.20 -18.51
N ASP A 198 3.02 -3.25 -17.73
CA ASP A 198 2.60 -4.63 -18.03
C ASP A 198 1.22 -5.00 -17.45
N ALA A 199 0.55 -4.08 -16.76
CA ALA A 199 -0.75 -4.29 -16.09
C ALA A 199 -1.66 -3.06 -16.24
N PRO A 200 -2.09 -2.71 -17.47
CA PRO A 200 -2.85 -1.50 -17.75
C PRO A 200 -4.18 -1.40 -16.99
N GLU A 201 -4.82 -2.53 -16.68
CA GLU A 201 -6.03 -2.61 -15.86
C GLU A 201 -5.82 -2.11 -14.42
N GLU A 202 -4.59 -2.10 -13.92
CA GLU A 202 -4.22 -1.59 -12.60
C GLU A 202 -3.88 -0.08 -12.61
N LYS A 203 -4.16 0.65 -13.70
CA LYS A 203 -3.88 2.10 -13.81
C LYS A 203 -5.00 3.04 -13.38
N VAL A 204 -6.21 2.53 -13.11
CA VAL A 204 -7.44 3.35 -12.93
C VAL A 204 -7.28 4.53 -11.96
N ILE A 205 -6.74 4.33 -10.75
CA ILE A 205 -6.54 5.42 -9.77
C ILE A 205 -5.41 6.38 -10.19
N ILE A 206 -4.42 5.88 -10.93
CA ILE A 206 -3.23 6.65 -11.35
C ILE A 206 -3.57 7.60 -12.48
N SER A 207 -4.46 7.19 -13.40
CA SER A 207 -4.88 7.98 -14.56
C SER A 207 -5.58 9.30 -14.23
N ILE A 208 -5.89 9.57 -12.95
CA ILE A 208 -6.43 10.86 -12.51
C ILE A 208 -5.31 11.92 -12.38
N PHE A 209 -4.06 11.47 -12.25
CA PHE A 209 -2.88 12.30 -11.97
C PHE A 209 -1.96 12.46 -13.20
N VAL A 210 -2.37 11.96 -14.36
CA VAL A 210 -1.64 11.99 -15.64
C VAL A 210 -2.55 12.60 -16.69
#